data_AF-A0A6L3SRZ3-F1
#
_entry.id   AF-A0A6L3SRZ3-F1
#
_cell.length_a   1.000
_cell.length_b   1.000
_cell.length_c   1.000
_cell.angle_alpha   90.00
_cell.angle_beta   90.00
_cell.angle_gamma   90.00
#
_symmetry.space_group_name_H-M   'P 1'
#
loop_
_entity.id
_entity.type
_entity.pdbx_description
1 polymer ?
#
loop_
_entity_poly.entity_id
_entity_poly.type
_entity_poly.pdbx_seq_one_letter_code
_entity_poly.pdbx_strand_id
1 'polypeptide(L)'
;MQNDNFDLFREKSAAEIRREKLRAEVKATIIRFMAEAERQGLDAYNAAESEFPGTPDGVLFECLGALGSQQEAAWWDRIQKTIDGEIIKNAIRTRGGKQ
;
A
#
# COMPACT_ATOMS: atom_id res chain seq x y z
N MET A 1 19.39 30.21 25.74
CA MET A 1 18.69 30.38 24.45
C MET A 1 19.39 29.52 23.42
N GLN A 2 18.63 28.69 22.68
CA GLN A 2 18.88 28.23 21.30
C GLN A 2 20.19 27.47 21.05
N ASN A 3 20.24 26.19 20.63
CA ASN A 3 19.44 25.48 19.64
C ASN A 3 19.71 23.96 19.75
N ASP A 4 18.74 23.17 20.21
CA ASP A 4 18.81 21.69 20.13
C ASP A 4 17.77 21.18 19.11
N ASN A 5 17.78 21.76 17.91
CA ASN A 5 16.84 21.44 16.84
C ASN A 5 17.56 21.14 15.51
N PHE A 6 18.78 20.59 15.57
CA PHE A 6 19.69 20.44 14.43
C PHE A 6 19.83 19.01 13.90
N ASP A 7 19.00 18.06 14.34
CA ASP A 7 18.98 16.67 13.81
C ASP A 7 17.75 16.37 12.94
N LEU A 8 16.95 17.39 12.59
CA LEU A 8 15.71 17.19 11.83
C LEU A 8 15.91 16.81 10.35
N PHE A 9 17.14 16.89 9.81
CA PHE A 9 17.41 16.64 8.38
C PHE A 9 18.79 16.01 8.12
N ARG A 10 19.11 14.87 8.74
CA ARG A 10 20.26 14.08 8.28
C ARG A 10 19.96 13.54 6.89
N GLU A 11 20.70 13.99 5.88
CA GLU A 11 20.67 13.40 4.54
C GLU A 11 21.05 11.91 4.64
N LYS A 12 20.17 11.05 4.11
CA LYS A 12 20.46 9.61 4.05
C LYS A 12 21.67 9.39 3.16
N SER A 13 22.61 8.57 3.61
CA SER A 13 23.73 8.15 2.78
C SER A 13 23.23 7.37 1.57
N ALA A 14 24.00 7.41 0.48
CA ALA A 14 23.67 6.65 -0.73
C ALA A 14 23.53 5.14 -0.46
N ALA A 15 24.23 4.60 0.55
CA ALA A 15 24.10 3.20 0.96
C ALA A 15 22.75 2.90 1.62
N GLU A 16 22.24 3.80 2.47
CA GLU A 16 20.92 3.66 3.10
C GLU A 16 19.80 3.74 2.07
N ILE A 17 19.88 4.71 1.15
CA ILE A 17 18.90 4.85 0.05
C ILE A 17 18.86 3.58 -0.80
N ARG A 18 20.03 3.02 -1.16
CA ARG A 18 20.08 1.76 -1.93
C ARG A 18 19.47 0.59 -1.17
N ARG A 19 19.74 0.47 0.13
CA ARG A 19 19.17 -0.60 0.97
C ARG A 19 17.65 -0.48 1.08
N GLU A 20 17.13 0.72 1.26
CA GLU A 20 15.68 0.97 1.31
C GLU A 20 15.01 0.64 -0.04
N LYS A 21 15.63 1.06 -1.15
CA LYS A 21 15.16 0.72 -2.49
C LYS A 21 15.10 -0.78 -2.70
N LEU A 22 16.17 -1.51 -2.35
CA LEU A 22 16.19 -2.96 -2.46
C LEU A 22 15.09 -3.62 -1.60
N ARG A 23 14.91 -3.15 -0.35
CA ARG A 23 13.83 -3.65 0.52
C ARG A 23 12.46 -3.44 -0.12
N ALA A 24 12.22 -2.28 -0.74
CA ALA A 24 10.97 -1.99 -1.43
C ALA A 24 10.77 -2.89 -2.67
N GLU A 25 11.80 -3.11 -3.46
CA GLU A 25 11.76 -3.99 -4.65
C GLU A 25 11.46 -5.46 -4.28
N VAL A 26 12.09 -5.96 -3.21
CA VAL A 26 11.82 -7.31 -2.68
C VAL A 26 10.38 -7.43 -2.22
N LYS A 27 9.89 -6.50 -1.39
CA LYS A 27 8.50 -6.50 -0.92
C LYS A 27 7.50 -6.43 -2.09
N ALA A 28 7.75 -5.56 -3.07
CA ALA A 28 6.90 -5.46 -4.26
C ALA A 28 6.85 -6.76 -5.06
N THR A 29 7.91 -7.54 -5.05
CA THR A 29 7.96 -8.86 -5.70
C THR A 29 7.12 -9.88 -4.94
N ILE A 30 7.28 -9.96 -3.61
CA ILE A 30 6.48 -10.85 -2.75
C ILE A 30 4.99 -10.51 -2.85
N ILE A 31 4.63 -9.22 -2.79
CA ILE A 31 3.23 -8.77 -2.93
C ILE A 31 2.63 -9.21 -4.27
N ARG A 32 3.37 -9.08 -5.37
CA ARG A 32 2.91 -9.52 -6.69
C ARG A 32 2.68 -11.03 -6.75
N PHE A 33 3.56 -11.80 -6.12
CA PHE A 33 3.39 -13.25 -6.01
C PHE A 33 2.16 -13.62 -5.18
N MET A 34 1.99 -13.00 -4.00
CA MET A 34 0.82 -13.21 -3.15
C MET A 34 -0.49 -12.88 -3.88
N ALA A 35 -0.53 -11.77 -4.62
CA ALA A 35 -1.68 -11.40 -5.43
C ALA A 35 -2.02 -12.45 -6.50
N GLU A 36 -1.01 -13.05 -7.13
CA GLU A 36 -1.22 -14.14 -8.07
C GLU A 36 -1.72 -15.41 -7.40
N ALA A 37 -1.17 -15.76 -6.23
CA ALA A 37 -1.63 -16.91 -5.44
C ALA A 37 -3.12 -16.77 -5.07
N GLU A 38 -3.56 -15.60 -4.62
CA GLU A 38 -4.98 -15.34 -4.32
C GLU A 38 -5.87 -15.44 -5.57
N ARG A 39 -5.40 -14.96 -6.74
CA ARG A 39 -6.13 -15.13 -8.01
C ARG A 39 -6.31 -16.59 -8.40
N GLN A 40 -5.39 -17.45 -7.99
CA GLN A 40 -5.47 -18.90 -8.19
C GLN A 40 -6.26 -19.61 -7.09
N GLY A 41 -6.79 -18.88 -6.11
CA GLY A 41 -7.55 -19.45 -4.98
C GLY A 41 -6.67 -20.10 -3.91
N LEU A 42 -5.38 -19.79 -3.88
CA LEU A 42 -4.44 -20.28 -2.87
C LEU A 42 -4.38 -19.30 -1.69
N ASP A 43 -3.97 -19.82 -0.53
CA ASP A 43 -3.64 -18.98 0.62
C ASP A 43 -2.32 -18.24 0.35
N ALA A 44 -2.39 -16.90 0.27
CA ALA A 44 -1.27 -16.06 -0.15
C ALA A 44 -0.07 -16.16 0.80
N TYR A 45 -0.32 -16.28 2.11
CA TYR A 45 0.72 -16.37 3.11
C TYR A 45 1.50 -17.68 2.96
N ASN A 46 0.82 -18.82 3.00
CA ASN A 46 1.44 -20.14 2.90
C ASN A 46 2.14 -20.32 1.54
N ALA A 47 1.56 -19.80 0.46
CA ALA A 47 2.20 -19.82 -0.86
C ALA A 47 3.52 -19.03 -0.85
N ALA A 48 3.54 -17.83 -0.25
CA ALA A 48 4.74 -17.01 -0.19
C ALA A 48 5.80 -17.57 0.78
N GLU A 49 5.40 -18.14 1.90
CA GLU A 49 6.32 -18.82 2.83
C GLU A 49 7.03 -20.00 2.14
N SER A 50 6.28 -20.77 1.33
CA SER A 50 6.83 -21.88 0.55
C SER A 50 7.75 -21.43 -0.59
N GLU A 51 7.41 -20.34 -1.29
CA GLU A 51 8.19 -19.84 -2.44
C GLU A 51 9.44 -19.06 -2.00
N PHE A 52 9.38 -18.34 -0.88
CA PHE A 52 10.45 -17.48 -0.38
C PHE A 52 10.97 -17.97 0.99
N PRO A 53 11.54 -19.19 1.06
CA PRO A 53 11.98 -19.78 2.33
C PRO A 53 13.07 -18.92 2.97
N GLY A 54 12.96 -18.72 4.29
CA GLY A 54 13.90 -17.90 5.07
C GLY A 54 13.56 -16.41 5.09
N THR A 55 12.51 -15.98 4.39
CA THR A 55 11.95 -14.64 4.59
C THR A 55 11.32 -14.56 5.98
N PRO A 56 11.64 -13.55 6.81
CA PRO A 56 11.04 -13.43 8.14
C PRO A 56 9.53 -13.23 8.07
N ASP A 57 8.79 -13.90 8.96
CA ASP A 57 7.32 -13.84 9.02
C ASP A 57 6.79 -12.40 9.07
N GLY A 58 7.44 -11.53 9.86
CA GLY A 58 7.06 -10.12 9.94
C GLY A 58 7.09 -9.42 8.58
N VAL A 59 8.03 -9.78 7.70
CA VAL A 59 8.09 -9.24 6.33
C VAL A 59 6.97 -9.80 5.46
N LEU A 60 6.64 -11.09 5.61
CA LEU A 60 5.53 -11.72 4.89
C LEU A 60 4.18 -11.11 5.32
N PHE A 61 3.95 -10.92 6.62
CA PHE A 61 2.76 -10.23 7.13
C PHE A 61 2.68 -8.76 6.69
N GLU A 62 3.80 -8.03 6.68
CA GLU A 62 3.85 -6.68 6.12
C GLU A 62 3.42 -6.66 4.63
N CYS A 63 3.87 -7.64 3.84
CA CYS A 63 3.48 -7.78 2.44
C CYS A 63 2.00 -8.13 2.27
N LEU A 64 1.50 -9.09 3.08
CA LEU A 64 0.10 -9.50 3.06
C LEU A 64 -0.82 -8.34 3.43
N GLY A 65 -0.48 -7.58 4.48
CA GLY A 65 -1.21 -6.37 4.86
C GLY A 65 -1.22 -5.32 3.75
N ALA A 66 -0.07 -5.08 3.11
CA ALA A 66 0.04 -4.15 1.98
C ALA A 66 -0.77 -4.60 0.75
N LEU A 67 -0.88 -5.91 0.49
CA LEU A 67 -1.75 -6.47 -0.54
C LEU A 67 -3.23 -6.18 -0.21
N GLY A 68 -3.66 -6.47 1.01
CA GLY A 68 -5.03 -6.20 1.47
C GLY A 68 -5.38 -4.71 1.35
N SER A 69 -4.50 -3.81 1.77
CA SER A 69 -4.71 -2.36 1.60
C SER A 69 -4.83 -1.92 0.15
N GLN A 70 -4.07 -2.53 -0.79
CA GLN A 70 -4.19 -2.23 -2.22
C GLN A 70 -5.53 -2.69 -2.79
N GLN A 71 -6.00 -3.87 -2.38
CA GLN A 71 -7.30 -4.39 -2.80
C GLN A 71 -8.45 -3.55 -2.25
N GLU A 72 -8.34 -3.13 -0.98
CA GLU A 72 -9.31 -2.23 -0.36
C GLU A 72 -9.36 -0.88 -1.09
N ALA A 73 -8.20 -0.28 -1.39
CA ALA A 73 -8.13 0.95 -2.17
C ALA A 73 -8.77 0.79 -3.56
N ALA A 74 -8.47 -0.32 -4.25
CA ALA A 74 -9.07 -0.62 -5.56
C ALA A 74 -10.59 -0.82 -5.47
N TRP A 75 -11.09 -1.38 -4.36
CA TRP A 75 -12.52 -1.48 -4.09
C TRP A 75 -13.15 -0.10 -3.91
N TRP A 76 -12.55 0.78 -3.10
CA TRP A 76 -13.01 2.17 -2.93
C TRP A 76 -13.04 2.94 -4.26
N ASP A 77 -12.00 2.83 -5.08
CA ASP A 77 -11.93 3.45 -6.41
C ASP A 77 -13.06 2.97 -7.32
N ARG A 78 -13.44 1.68 -7.22
CA ARG A 78 -14.55 1.12 -7.98
C ARG A 78 -15.88 1.70 -7.50
N ILE A 79 -16.10 1.79 -6.19
CA ILE A 79 -17.32 2.37 -5.60
C ILE A 79 -17.50 3.83 -6.03
N GLN A 80 -16.42 4.62 -5.97
CA GLN A 80 -16.43 6.02 -6.41
C GLN A 80 -16.89 6.16 -7.87
N LYS A 81 -16.53 5.21 -8.74
CA LYS A 81 -16.93 5.19 -10.15
C LYS A 81 -18.38 4.73 -10.37
N THR A 82 -18.94 3.89 -9.50
CA THR A 82 -20.27 3.27 -9.71
C THR A 82 -21.43 4.01 -9.05
N ILE A 83 -21.20 4.67 -7.90
CA ILE A 83 -22.28 5.24 -7.07
C ILE A 83 -22.22 6.77 -7.00
N ASP A 84 -21.02 7.36 -6.97
CA ASP A 84 -20.84 8.72 -6.45
C ASP A 84 -20.55 9.81 -7.48
N GLY A 85 -20.28 9.47 -8.74
CA GLY A 85 -20.09 10.49 -9.78
C GLY A 85 -21.32 11.39 -9.97
N GLU A 86 -22.52 10.82 -10.01
CA GLU A 86 -23.74 11.59 -10.28
C GLU A 86 -24.52 11.94 -9.01
N ILE A 87 -24.53 11.08 -7.98
CA ILE A 87 -25.26 11.34 -6.73
C ILE A 87 -24.57 12.46 -5.91
N ILE A 88 -23.23 12.45 -5.77
CA ILE A 88 -22.51 13.53 -5.08
C ILE A 88 -22.57 14.84 -5.87
N LYS A 89 -22.37 14.80 -7.20
CA LYS A 89 -22.53 16.00 -8.05
C LYS A 89 -23.92 16.61 -7.90
N ASN A 90 -24.97 15.78 -7.90
CA ASN A 90 -26.34 16.24 -7.70
C ASN A 90 -26.55 16.78 -6.28
N ALA A 91 -26.06 16.12 -5.24
CA ALA A 91 -26.16 16.61 -3.87
C ALA A 91 -25.47 17.98 -3.66
N ILE A 92 -24.30 18.20 -4.29
CA ILE A 92 -23.59 19.49 -4.26
C ILE A 92 -24.37 20.56 -5.04
N ARG A 93 -24.84 20.23 -6.24
CA ARG A 93 -25.58 21.16 -7.11
C ARG A 93 -26.92 21.59 -6.51
N THR A 94 -27.62 20.67 -5.85
CA THR A 94 -28.91 20.96 -5.19
C THR A 94 -28.76 21.74 -3.89
N ARG A 95 -27.62 21.65 -3.18
CA ARG A 95 -27.34 22.49 -1.99
C ARG A 95 -26.70 23.85 -2.30
N GLY A 96 -26.01 24.01 -3.43
CA GLY A 96 -25.36 25.28 -3.82
C GLY A 96 -26.26 26.27 -4.57
N GLY A 97 -27.48 25.88 -4.98
CA GLY A 97 -28.39 26.70 -5.80
C GLY A 97 -29.46 27.49 -5.06
N LYS A 98 -29.38 27.61 -3.72
CA LYS A 98 -30.25 28.50 -2.93
C LYS A 98 -29.46 29.75 -2.51
N GLN A 99 -29.30 30.68 -3.44
CA GLN A 99 -29.17 32.11 -3.18
C GLN A 99 -30.01 32.86 -4.20
#